data_AF-A0A848L9A7-F1
#
_entry.id   AF-A0A848L9A7-F1
#
_cell.length_a   1.000
_cell.length_b   1.000
_cell.length_c   1.000
_cell.angle_alpha   90.00
_cell.angle_beta   90.00
_cell.angle_gamma   90.00
#
_symmetry.space_group_name_H-M   'P 1'
#
loop_
_entity.id
_entity.type
_entity.pdbx_description
1 polymer ?
#
loop_
_entity_poly.entity_id
_entity_poly.type
_entity_poly.pdbx_seq_one_letter_code
_entity_poly.pdbx_strand_id
1 'polypeptide(L)' 'RTPADTALIAQRRVKAAIPDTARHVRKWEMAIAQLDQLADWGHTPPAVVADAGYGDSAQFRLALTARDIPYIVAIKSA' A
#
# COMPACT_ATOMS: atom_id res chain seq x y z
N ARG A 1 -7.72 -24.20 1.33
CA ARG A 1 -7.40 -23.90 2.75
C ARG A 1 -8.25 -24.82 3.60
N THR A 2 -7.67 -25.51 4.58
CA THR A 2 -8.38 -26.44 5.48
C THR A 2 -9.01 -25.70 6.67
N PRO A 3 -9.91 -26.33 7.44
CA PRO A 3 -10.40 -25.78 8.71
C PRO A 3 -9.25 -25.51 9.70
N ALA A 4 -8.26 -26.41 9.77
CA ALA A 4 -7.08 -26.26 10.62
C ALA A 4 -6.24 -25.02 10.23
N ASP A 5 -6.02 -24.78 8.93
CA ASP A 5 -5.32 -23.59 8.45
C ASP A 5 -6.05 -22.30 8.87
N THR A 6 -7.38 -22.32 8.83
CA THR A 6 -8.21 -21.16 9.16
C THR A 6 -8.13 -20.81 10.64
N ALA A 7 -8.19 -21.83 11.52
CA ALA A 7 -8.02 -21.67 12.96
C ALA A 7 -6.62 -21.14 13.32
N LEU A 8 -5.56 -21.65 12.67
CA LEU A 8 -4.20 -21.17 12.88
C LEU A 8 -4.04 -19.70 12.47
N ILE A 9 -4.71 -19.27 11.40
CA ILE A 9 -4.66 -17.87 10.95
C ILE A 9 -5.42 -16.96 11.91
N ALA A 10 -6.56 -17.39 12.44
CA ALA A 10 -7.28 -16.64 13.47
C ALA A 10 -6.38 -16.43 14.70
N GLN A 11 -5.71 -17.48 15.19
CA GLN A 11 -4.76 -17.38 16.30
C GLN A 11 -3.60 -16.42 15.99
N ARG A 12 -3.02 -16.49 14.78
CA ARG A 12 -1.94 -15.57 14.36
C ARG A 12 -2.40 -14.11 14.30
N ARG A 13 -3.63 -13.86 13.85
CA ARG A 13 -4.22 -12.50 13.80
C ARG A 13 -4.42 -11.93 15.20
N VAL A 14 -4.94 -12.73 16.13
CA VAL A 14 -5.07 -12.32 17.54
C VAL A 14 -3.70 -12.00 18.13
N LYS A 15 -2.71 -12.89 17.94
CA LYS A 15 -1.34 -12.68 18.44
C LYS A 15 -0.67 -11.42 17.87
N ALA A 16 -0.96 -11.09 16.61
CA ALA A 16 -0.44 -9.90 15.95
C ALA A 16 -1.32 -8.65 16.14
N ALA A 17 -2.34 -8.73 17.01
CA ALA A 17 -3.30 -7.66 17.28
C ALA A 17 -3.96 -7.08 16.00
N ILE A 18 -4.18 -7.92 14.99
CA ILE A 18 -4.80 -7.52 13.72
C ILE A 18 -6.32 -7.46 13.90
N PRO A 19 -6.96 -6.29 13.75
CA PRO A 19 -8.41 -6.16 13.94
C PRO A 19 -9.23 -7.03 12.98
N ASP A 20 -10.40 -7.48 13.42
CA ASP A 20 -11.33 -8.28 12.60
C ASP A 20 -11.90 -7.54 11.40
N THR A 21 -11.76 -6.22 11.34
CA THR A 21 -12.09 -5.39 10.18
C THR A 21 -10.94 -5.31 9.17
N ALA A 22 -9.70 -5.62 9.56
CA ALA A 22 -8.56 -5.54 8.66
C ALA A 22 -8.63 -6.62 7.58
N ARG A 23 -8.65 -6.19 6.32
CA ARG A 23 -8.64 -7.05 5.12
C ARG A 23 -7.38 -6.79 4.30
N HIS A 24 -7.15 -7.64 3.31
CA HIS A 24 -6.08 -7.42 2.36
C HIS A 24 -6.33 -6.11 1.59
N VAL A 25 -5.30 -5.28 1.54
CA VAL A 25 -5.24 -4.06 0.72
C VAL A 25 -4.05 -4.24 -0.21
N ARG A 26 -4.18 -3.83 -1.48
CA ARG A 26 -3.04 -3.92 -2.40
C ARG A 26 -1.94 -3.00 -1.90
N LYS A 27 -0.68 -3.42 -2.07
CA LYS A 27 0.49 -2.65 -1.62
C LYS A 27 0.43 -1.18 -2.10
N TRP A 28 0.05 -0.96 -3.36
CA TRP A 28 -0.04 0.39 -3.93
C TRP A 28 -1.19 1.22 -3.33
N GLU A 29 -2.35 0.62 -3.08
CA GLU A 29 -3.49 1.31 -2.45
C GLU A 29 -3.13 1.75 -1.03
N MET A 30 -2.41 0.89 -0.29
CA MET A 30 -1.92 1.20 1.04
C MET A 30 -0.93 2.37 1.03
N ALA A 31 0.01 2.39 0.09
CA ALA A 31 0.96 3.50 -0.04
C ALA A 31 0.28 4.83 -0.36
N ILE A 32 -0.75 4.83 -1.22
CA ILE A 32 -1.55 6.03 -1.50
C ILE A 32 -2.32 6.49 -0.26
N ALA A 33 -2.95 5.57 0.49
CA ALA A 33 -3.64 5.91 1.73
C ALA A 33 -2.69 6.53 2.77
N GLN A 34 -1.43 6.08 2.84
CA GLN A 34 -0.41 6.70 3.71
C GLN A 34 -0.04 8.12 3.27
N LEU A 35 -0.02 8.40 1.96
CA LEU A 35 0.20 9.75 1.43
C LEU A 35 -1.00 10.66 1.71
N ASP A 36 -2.23 10.14 1.60
CA ASP A 36 -3.45 10.87 1.96
C ASP A 36 -3.44 11.23 3.45
N GLN A 37 -3.08 10.27 4.31
CA GLN A 37 -2.94 10.54 5.75
C GLN A 37 -1.87 11.60 6.05
N LEU A 38 -0.76 11.59 5.31
CA LEU A 38 0.29 12.61 5.45
C LEU A 38 -0.25 14.00 5.03
N ALA A 39 -1.07 14.06 3.98
CA ALA A 39 -1.74 15.28 3.55
C ALA A 39 -2.75 15.78 4.58
N ASP A 40 -3.48 14.89 5.25
CA ASP A 40 -4.39 15.24 6.37
C ASP A 40 -3.62 15.86 7.55
N TRP A 41 -2.32 15.54 7.70
CA TRP A 41 -1.43 16.18 8.66
C TRP A 41 -0.82 17.50 8.16
N GLY A 42 -1.20 17.96 6.96
CA GLY A 42 -0.70 19.19 6.35
C GLY A 42 0.62 19.03 5.61
N HIS A 43 1.02 17.81 5.27
CA HIS A 43 2.28 17.53 4.60
C HIS A 43 2.06 16.90 3.22
N THR A 44 2.65 17.51 2.20
CA THR A 44 2.71 16.92 0.85
C THR A 44 4.17 16.82 0.44
N PRO A 45 4.66 15.61 0.11
CA PRO A 45 6.04 15.45 -0.30
C PRO A 45 6.25 16.15 -1.66
N PRO A 46 7.40 16.81 -1.88
CA PRO A 46 7.70 17.44 -3.16
C PRO A 46 7.91 16.42 -4.30
N ALA A 47 8.24 15.17 -3.96
CA ALA A 47 8.25 14.04 -4.87
C ALA A 47 8.17 12.71 -4.11
N VAL A 48 7.74 11.65 -4.80
CA VAL A 48 7.80 10.26 -4.32
C VAL A 48 8.83 9.47 -5.11
N VAL A 49 9.69 8.73 -4.40
CA VAL A 49 10.61 7.75 -4.99
C VAL A 49 10.20 6.35 -4.57
N ALA A 50 10.02 5.43 -5.52
CA ALA A 50 9.56 4.07 -5.21
C ALA A 50 10.22 2.96 -6.04
N ASP A 51 10.19 1.75 -5.49
CA ASP A 51 10.74 0.53 -6.09
C ASP A 51 9.94 0.02 -7.32
N ALA A 52 10.50 -0.97 -8.02
CA ALA A 52 9.91 -1.53 -9.25
C ALA A 52 8.57 -2.25 -9.05
N GLY A 53 8.26 -2.68 -7.81
CA GLY A 53 6.94 -3.18 -7.46
C GLY A 53 5.85 -2.12 -7.54
N TYR A 54 6.22 -0.83 -7.46
CA TYR A 54 5.31 0.29 -7.67
C TYR A 54 5.38 0.85 -9.09
N GLY A 55 6.55 0.92 -9.71
CA GLY A 55 6.67 1.55 -11.03
C GLY A 55 5.99 0.78 -12.16
N ASP A 56 5.88 -0.54 -12.05
CA ASP A 56 5.11 -1.36 -13.00
C ASP A 56 3.58 -1.20 -12.80
N SER A 57 3.13 -0.61 -11.69
CA SER A 57 1.71 -0.35 -11.40
C SER A 57 1.27 0.96 -12.06
N ALA A 58 0.52 0.87 -13.16
CA ALA A 58 -0.08 2.03 -13.79
C ALA A 58 -1.03 2.77 -12.82
N GLN A 59 -1.79 2.03 -12.01
CA GLN A 59 -2.72 2.59 -11.02
C GLN A 59 -2.01 3.43 -9.97
N PHE A 60 -0.84 2.98 -9.49
CA PHE A 60 -0.06 3.73 -8.53
C PHE A 60 0.41 5.07 -9.10
N ARG A 61 0.99 5.04 -10.30
CA ARG A 61 1.46 6.24 -11.00
C ARG A 61 0.32 7.23 -11.26
N LEU A 62 -0.83 6.74 -11.72
CA LEU A 62 -2.03 7.57 -11.91
C LEU A 62 -2.54 8.18 -10.61
N ALA A 63 -2.52 7.43 -9.50
CA ALA A 63 -2.95 7.94 -8.20
C ALA A 63 -2.03 9.06 -7.66
N LEU A 64 -0.72 9.01 -7.95
CA LEU A 64 0.21 10.10 -7.64
C LEU A 64 -0.03 11.32 -8.54
N THR A 65 -0.19 11.11 -9.86
CA THR A 65 -0.52 12.20 -10.80
C THR A 65 -1.83 12.91 -10.44
N ALA A 66 -2.86 12.17 -10.04
CA ALA A 66 -4.14 12.75 -9.62
C ALA A 66 -4.03 13.64 -8.36
N ARG A 67 -2.96 13.50 -7.58
CA ARG A 67 -2.65 14.30 -6.40
C ARG A 67 -1.62 15.40 -6.68
N ASP A 68 -1.23 15.57 -7.95
CA ASP A 68 -0.17 16.47 -8.38
C ASP A 68 1.17 16.22 -7.66
N ILE A 69 1.47 14.94 -7.35
CA ILE A 69 2.72 14.54 -6.70
C ILE A 69 3.70 14.04 -7.78
N PRO A 70 4.82 14.75 -8.02
CA PRO A 70 5.87 14.28 -8.91
C PRO A 70 6.46 12.95 -8.41
N TYR A 71 6.89 12.08 -9.33
CA TYR A 71 7.46 10.80 -8.93
C TYR A 71 8.62 10.32 -9.81
N ILE A 72 9.51 9.56 -9.19
CA ILE A 72 10.56 8.78 -9.85
C ILE A 72 10.40 7.35 -9.37
N VAL A 73 10.14 6.42 -10.29
CA VAL A 73 9.92 5.02 -9.93
C VAL A 73 10.82 4.13 -10.75
N ALA A 74 11.43 3.15 -10.10
CA ALA A 74 12.10 2.07 -10.82
C ALA A 74 11.04 1.26 -11.58
N ILE A 75 11.42 0.68 -12.72
CA ILE A 75 10.62 -0.29 -13.46
C ILE A 75 11.42 -1.58 -13.59
N LYS A 76 10.75 -2.71 -13.76
CA LYS A 76 11.47 -3.94 -14.08
C LYS A 76 12.03 -3.85 -15.50
N SER A 77 13.20 -4.47 -15.71
CA SER A 77 13.68 -4.74 -17.08
C SER A 77 12.63 -5.52 -17.85
N ALA A 78 12.52 -5.24 -19.15
CA ALA A 78 11.86 -6.12 -20.10
C ALA A 78 12.52 -7.50 -20.14
#